data_AF-A0A6N9TNU7-F1
#
_entry.id   AF-A0A6N9TNU7-F1
#
_cell.length_a   1.000
_cell.length_b   1.000
_cell.length_c   1.000
_cell.angle_alpha   90.00
_cell.angle_beta   90.00
_cell.angle_gamma   90.00
#
_symmetry.space_group_name_H-M   'P 1'
#
loop_
_entity.id
_entity.type
_entity.pdbx_description
1 polymer ?
#
loop_
_entity_poly.entity_id
_entity_poly.type
_entity_poly.pdbx_seq_one_letter_code
_entity_poly.pdbx_strand_id
1 'polypeptide(L)'
;MAADKEELKQKILEFATKKAKHKSKMYIKDLYKADPDASPRAVKNAANELVREGKLEFFSSGSTVMYGVPGFGKPLEEGEGE
;
A
#
# COMPACT_ATOMS: atom_id res chain seq x y z
N MET A 1 8.41 -7.90 -20.28
CA MET A 1 7.33 -7.31 -19.43
C MET A 1 7.48 -7.69 -17.96
N ALA A 2 8.72 -7.90 -17.47
CA ALA A 2 9.01 -8.16 -16.04
C ALA A 2 9.55 -6.90 -15.34
N ALA A 3 10.28 -6.04 -16.07
CA ALA A 3 10.84 -4.79 -15.56
C ALA A 3 9.76 -3.85 -14.99
N ASP A 4 8.63 -3.70 -15.68
CA ASP A 4 7.57 -2.78 -15.26
C ASP A 4 6.94 -3.15 -13.90
N LYS A 5 6.86 -4.45 -13.57
CA LYS A 5 6.24 -4.90 -12.31
C LYS A 5 7.12 -4.68 -11.10
N GLU A 6 8.41 -4.92 -11.23
CA GLU A 6 9.37 -4.68 -10.14
C GLU A 6 9.56 -3.19 -9.89
N GLU A 7 9.73 -2.40 -10.95
CA GLU A 7 9.77 -0.93 -10.84
C GLU A 7 8.49 -0.38 -10.23
N LEU A 8 7.33 -0.87 -10.65
CA LEU A 8 6.05 -0.46 -10.08
C LEU A 8 5.95 -0.79 -8.59
N LYS A 9 6.35 -2.01 -8.20
CA LYS A 9 6.41 -2.41 -6.79
C LYS A 9 7.33 -1.49 -5.99
N GLN A 10 8.50 -1.16 -6.50
CA GLN A 10 9.41 -0.23 -5.82
C GLN A 10 8.84 1.17 -5.70
N LYS A 11 8.26 1.74 -6.76
CA LYS A 11 7.61 3.07 -6.72
C LYS A 11 6.46 3.11 -5.72
N ILE A 12 5.60 2.08 -5.71
CA ILE A 12 4.50 1.94 -4.73
C ILE A 12 5.06 1.86 -3.32
N LEU A 13 6.07 1.03 -3.08
CA LEU A 13 6.69 0.84 -1.78
C LEU A 13 7.33 2.14 -1.28
N GLU A 14 8.06 2.85 -2.13
CA GLU A 14 8.74 4.10 -1.76
C GLU A 14 7.73 5.20 -1.48
N PHE A 15 6.68 5.32 -2.31
CA PHE A 15 5.59 6.26 -2.10
C PHE A 15 4.81 5.95 -0.82
N ALA A 16 4.48 4.68 -0.60
CA ALA A 16 3.82 4.22 0.60
C ALA A 16 4.68 4.52 1.84
N THR A 17 5.99 4.20 1.79
CA THR A 17 6.93 4.47 2.89
C THR A 17 7.06 5.97 3.19
N LYS A 18 7.14 6.82 2.16
CA LYS A 18 7.15 8.28 2.34
C LYS A 18 5.87 8.78 2.98
N LYS A 19 4.71 8.31 2.52
CA LYS A 19 3.42 8.67 3.13
C LYS A 19 3.26 8.08 4.53
N ALA A 20 3.84 6.92 4.80
CA ALA A 20 3.68 6.20 6.07
C ALA A 20 4.20 7.01 7.25
N LYS A 21 5.22 7.84 7.02
CA LYS A 21 5.73 8.83 7.99
C LYS A 21 4.68 9.84 8.47
N HIS A 22 3.67 10.11 7.65
CA HIS A 22 2.62 11.09 7.95
C HIS A 22 1.25 10.44 8.21
N LYS A 23 0.93 9.33 7.53
CA LYS A 23 -0.32 8.57 7.66
C LYS A 23 -0.02 7.08 7.55
N SER A 24 -0.32 6.31 8.60
CA SER A 24 -0.09 4.85 8.59
C SER A 24 -0.97 4.08 7.61
N LYS A 25 -2.13 4.64 7.21
CA LYS A 25 -3.09 4.02 6.27
C LYS A 25 -3.31 4.94 5.07
N MET A 26 -3.22 4.39 3.86
CA MET A 26 -3.33 5.11 2.60
C MET A 26 -4.32 4.41 1.68
N TYR A 27 -5.10 5.17 0.94
CA TYR A 27 -6.04 4.59 -0.01
C TYR A 27 -5.30 3.98 -1.22
N ILE A 28 -5.81 2.87 -1.76
CA ILE A 28 -5.33 2.35 -3.06
C ILE A 28 -5.38 3.43 -4.16
N LYS A 29 -6.37 4.33 -4.09
CA LYS A 29 -6.51 5.48 -5.00
C LYS A 29 -5.34 6.46 -4.91
N ASP A 30 -4.70 6.56 -3.76
CA ASP A 30 -3.48 7.35 -3.60
C ASP A 30 -2.26 6.63 -4.15
N LEU A 31 -2.21 5.29 -4.09
CA LEU A 31 -1.14 4.52 -4.71
C LEU A 31 -1.16 4.62 -6.23
N TYR A 32 -2.34 4.77 -6.85
CA TYR A 32 -2.44 5.10 -8.29
C TYR A 32 -1.79 6.43 -8.65
N LYS A 33 -1.64 7.36 -7.69
CA LYS A 33 -0.93 8.63 -7.94
C LYS A 33 0.58 8.48 -7.87
N ALA A 34 1.09 7.40 -7.28
CA ALA A 34 2.51 7.10 -7.23
C ALA A 34 3.06 6.75 -8.62
N ASP A 35 2.23 6.11 -9.44
CA ASP A 35 2.56 5.74 -10.81
C ASP A 35 1.32 5.91 -11.70
N PRO A 36 1.16 7.07 -12.36
CA PRO A 36 0.00 7.35 -13.22
C PRO A 36 0.07 6.62 -14.57
N ASP A 37 1.25 6.14 -14.97
CA ASP A 37 1.45 5.32 -16.18
C ASP A 37 0.96 3.89 -15.98
N ALA A 38 1.01 3.37 -14.76
CA ALA A 38 0.54 2.04 -14.43
C ALA A 38 -0.99 1.97 -14.39
N SER A 39 -1.53 0.93 -15.04
CA SER A 39 -2.95 0.61 -14.93
C SER A 39 -3.34 0.36 -13.46
N PRO A 40 -4.53 0.81 -13.00
CA PRO A 40 -4.98 0.58 -11.62
C PRO A 40 -5.02 -0.91 -11.24
N ARG A 41 -5.21 -1.80 -12.22
CA ARG A 41 -5.09 -3.25 -12.03
C ARG A 41 -3.66 -3.68 -11.72
N ALA A 42 -2.67 -3.10 -12.39
CA ALA A 42 -1.26 -3.38 -12.16
C ALA A 42 -0.83 -2.89 -10.78
N VAL A 43 -1.20 -1.66 -10.40
CA VAL A 43 -0.91 -1.09 -9.07
C VAL A 43 -1.53 -1.94 -7.97
N LYS A 44 -2.79 -2.35 -8.12
CA LYS A 44 -3.47 -3.21 -7.14
C LYS A 44 -2.80 -4.59 -7.02
N ASN A 45 -2.41 -5.21 -8.13
CA ASN A 45 -1.69 -6.49 -8.09
C ASN A 45 -0.32 -6.35 -7.44
N ALA A 46 0.45 -5.31 -7.79
CA ALA A 46 1.75 -5.01 -7.21
C ALA A 46 1.64 -4.75 -5.69
N ALA A 47 0.67 -3.93 -5.26
CA ALA A 47 0.41 -3.67 -3.85
C ALA A 47 -0.01 -4.95 -3.10
N ASN A 48 -0.87 -5.79 -3.68
CA ASN A 48 -1.22 -7.08 -3.10
C ASN A 48 -0.04 -8.05 -3.03
N GLU A 49 0.84 -8.08 -4.02
CA GLU A 49 2.09 -8.84 -3.95
C GLU A 49 2.97 -8.36 -2.79
N LEU A 50 3.14 -7.05 -2.64
CA LEU A 50 3.89 -6.47 -1.51
C LEU A 50 3.26 -6.82 -0.16
N VAL A 51 1.94 -6.94 -0.10
CA VAL A 51 1.24 -7.43 1.10
C VAL A 51 1.57 -8.90 1.36
N ARG A 52 1.57 -9.74 0.32
CA ARG A 52 1.96 -11.16 0.43
C ARG A 52 3.43 -11.34 0.81
N GLU A 53 4.30 -10.40 0.41
CA GLU A 53 5.70 -10.34 0.82
C GLU A 53 5.88 -9.79 2.25
N GLY A 54 4.82 -9.30 2.91
CA GLY A 54 4.90 -8.68 4.25
C GLY A 54 5.52 -7.29 4.26
N LYS A 55 5.67 -6.66 3.09
CA LYS A 55 6.20 -5.29 2.94
C LYS A 55 5.12 -4.23 3.06
N LEU A 56 3.85 -4.60 2.87
CA LEU A 56 2.67 -3.76 3.07
C LEU A 56 1.61 -4.53 3.88
N GLU A 57 0.69 -3.81 4.49
CA GLU A 57 -0.50 -4.35 5.12
C GLU A 57 -1.74 -3.92 4.32
N PHE A 58 -2.63 -4.87 4.05
CA PHE A 58 -3.91 -4.60 3.41
C PHE A 58 -4.98 -4.34 4.46
N PHE A 59 -5.68 -3.22 4.33
CA PHE A 59 -6.82 -2.87 5.17
C PHE A 59 -8.06 -2.72 4.29
N SER A 60 -9.15 -3.38 4.66
CA SER A 60 -10.45 -3.18 4.03
C SER A 60 -11.32 -2.34 4.97
N SER A 61 -11.81 -1.19 4.50
CA SER A 61 -12.78 -0.38 5.23
C SER A 61 -14.04 -0.26 4.37
N GLY A 62 -14.94 -1.24 4.51
CA GLY A 62 -16.21 -1.33 3.81
C GLY A 62 -16.07 -1.28 2.28
N SER A 63 -16.37 -0.13 1.70
CA SER A 63 -16.38 0.12 0.25
C SER A 63 -15.01 0.52 -0.32
N THR A 64 -13.97 0.61 0.49
CA THR A 64 -12.65 1.08 0.05
C THR A 64 -11.49 0.27 0.62
N VAL A 65 -10.49 0.05 -0.24
CA VAL A 65 -9.24 -0.61 0.10
C VAL A 65 -8.19 0.43 0.49
N MET A 66 -7.49 0.15 1.59
CA MET A 66 -6.35 0.89 2.08
C MET A 66 -5.13 -0.02 2.23
N TYR A 67 -3.95 0.56 2.16
CA TYR A 67 -2.67 -0.09 2.39
C TYR A 67 -1.88 0.68 3.44
N GLY A 68 -1.17 -0.03 4.31
CA GLY A 68 -0.23 0.55 5.27
C GLY A 68 1.16 -0.04 5.11
N VAL A 69 2.19 0.66 5.61
CA VAL A 69 3.55 0.12 5.69
C VAL A 69 3.76 -0.39 7.11
N PRO A 70 4.01 -1.70 7.31
CA PRO A 70 4.27 -2.25 8.63
C PRO A 70 5.51 -1.59 9.23
N GLY A 71 5.43 -1.21 10.50
CA GLY A 71 6.53 -0.55 11.24
C GLY A 71 6.64 0.98 11.08
N PHE A 72 5.88 1.61 10.17
CA PHE A 72 5.79 3.08 10.10
C PHE A 72 4.57 3.65 10.82
N GLY A 73 3.59 2.81 11.15
CA GLY A 73 2.60 3.17 12.14
C GLY A 73 3.21 3.13 13.52
N LYS A 74 3.01 4.20 14.31
CA LYS A 74 2.91 4.03 15.77
C LYS A 74 2.08 2.76 16.04
N PRO A 75 2.40 1.97 17.07
CA PRO A 75 1.45 0.96 17.56
C PRO A 75 0.22 1.72 18.04
N LEU A 76 -0.73 1.97 17.15
CA LEU A 76 -1.99 2.62 17.46
C LEU A 76 -3.03 1.52 17.42
N GLU A 77 -3.19 0.99 18.64
CA GLU A 77 -4.41 0.45 19.24
C GLU A 77 -5.02 -0.74 18.50
N GLU A 78 -4.83 -1.91 19.12
CA GLU A 78 -5.94 -2.55 19.84
C GLU A 78 -7.31 -2.07 19.35
N GLY A 79 -7.90 -2.84 18.44
CA GLY A 79 -9.34 -2.97 18.49
C GLY A 79 -9.65 -3.80 19.73
N GLU A 80 -9.75 -3.16 20.89
CA GLU A 80 -10.62 -3.69 21.94
C GLU A 80 -12.02 -3.82 21.34
N GLY A 81 -12.55 -5.03 21.40
CA GLY A 81 -13.85 -5.44 20.93
C GLY A 81 -14.20 -6.76 21.58
N GLU A 82 -14.29 -6.69 22.91
CA GLU A 82 -14.83 -7.66 23.90
C GLU A 82 -14.11 -9.00 24.14
#